data_AF-A0AAW7D9A2-F1
#
_entry.id   AF-A0AAW7D9A2-F1
#
_cell.length_a   1.000
_cell.length_b   1.000
_cell.length_c   1.000
_cell.angle_alpha   90.00
_cell.angle_beta   90.00
_cell.angle_gamma   90.00
#
_symmetry.space_group_name_H-M   'P 1'
#
loop_
_entity.id
_entity.type
_entity.pdbx_description
1 polymer ?
#
loop_
_entity_poly.entity_id
_entity_poly.type
_entity_poly.pdbx_seq_one_letter_code
_entity_poly.pdbx_strand_id
1 'polypeptide(L)'
;MKKIIFGFFLVMSSIAFSQEIYQVIAQEGLTIRTAPNGKRVGKIPYGYPVKILEKGEAFSIKDSGKAKSGNWVKIDISSSKLILDEGVNEAVLQNDLYTFSGYLITQQNFINQFETEIATHPAFNEFYLATAYKCFAIKGDFFGDGVVDYLYRMIDTKGYTRLYIVNNLKKGSQIYGLGGEKDPFKIKNYDFGTLMMIPKGTPLYSNYKDGIKRNLNGVSKNEIVTLEYDAIYVHQENAKEGGYIYRKDGKWNWLNQK
;
A
#
# COMPACT_ATOMS: atom_id res chain seq x y z
N MET A 1 -1.53 -50.54 -49.93
CA MET A 1 -1.61 -49.08 -49.71
C MET A 1 -2.01 -48.81 -48.27
N LYS A 2 -1.05 -48.41 -47.41
CA LYS A 2 -1.31 -48.07 -46.00
C LYS A 2 -1.82 -46.62 -45.94
N LYS A 3 -3.06 -46.42 -45.50
CA LYS A 3 -3.60 -45.08 -45.24
C LYS A 3 -3.06 -44.61 -43.89
N ILE A 4 -2.12 -43.67 -43.91
CA ILE A 4 -1.68 -42.94 -42.71
C ILE A 4 -2.72 -41.83 -42.50
N ILE A 5 -3.58 -42.00 -41.50
CA ILE A 5 -4.47 -40.93 -41.02
C ILE A 5 -3.61 -40.02 -40.14
N PHE A 6 -3.23 -38.86 -40.66
CA PHE A 6 -2.56 -37.81 -39.92
C PHE A 6 -3.63 -37.02 -39.16
N GLY A 7 -3.85 -37.38 -37.88
CA GLY A 7 -4.73 -36.63 -36.99
C GLY A 7 -4.05 -35.35 -36.54
N PHE A 8 -4.54 -34.20 -37.02
CA PHE A 8 -4.15 -32.88 -36.53
C PHE A 8 -4.70 -32.70 -35.11
N PHE A 9 -3.85 -32.83 -34.09
CA PHE A 9 -4.21 -32.47 -32.71
C PHE A 9 -4.21 -30.94 -32.60
N LEU A 10 -5.40 -30.36 -32.74
CA LEU A 10 -5.62 -28.92 -32.54
C LEU A 10 -5.57 -28.67 -31.03
N VAL A 11 -4.37 -28.40 -30.51
CA VAL A 11 -4.19 -27.93 -29.14
C VAL A 11 -4.80 -26.53 -29.08
N MET A 12 -6.06 -26.46 -28.66
CA MET A 12 -6.68 -25.21 -28.21
C MET A 12 -5.89 -24.75 -27.00
N SER A 13 -4.85 -23.95 -27.22
CA SER A 13 -4.25 -23.12 -26.18
C SER A 13 -5.32 -22.12 -25.76
N SER A 14 -6.13 -22.50 -24.78
CA SER A 14 -6.88 -21.53 -24.00
C SER A 14 -5.85 -20.61 -23.37
N ILE A 15 -5.61 -19.46 -23.99
CA ILE A 15 -4.92 -18.35 -23.36
C ILE A 15 -5.82 -17.99 -22.19
N ALA A 16 -5.51 -18.56 -21.02
CA ALA A 16 -6.01 -18.07 -19.76
C ALA A 16 -5.45 -16.65 -19.67
N PHE A 17 -6.22 -15.66 -20.12
CA PHE A 17 -5.95 -14.27 -19.83
C PHE A 17 -6.05 -14.14 -18.31
N SER A 18 -4.92 -14.27 -17.64
CA SER A 18 -4.80 -13.90 -16.24
C SER A 18 -5.29 -12.47 -16.14
N GLN A 19 -6.28 -12.21 -15.29
CA GLN A 19 -6.77 -10.87 -15.06
C GLN A 19 -5.60 -9.99 -14.61
N GLU A 20 -5.37 -8.90 -15.34
CA GLU A 20 -4.28 -7.98 -15.05
C GLU A 20 -4.49 -7.32 -13.67
N ILE A 21 -3.43 -7.32 -12.85
CA ILE A 21 -3.43 -6.68 -11.53
C ILE A 21 -2.99 -5.23 -11.69
N TYR A 22 -3.77 -4.33 -11.10
CA TYR A 22 -3.48 -2.91 -11.02
C TYR A 22 -3.07 -2.52 -9.61
N GLN A 23 -2.33 -1.43 -9.46
CA GLN A 23 -1.90 -0.86 -8.19
C GLN A 23 -2.48 0.54 -8.02
N VAL A 24 -2.91 0.84 -6.79
CA VAL A 24 -3.43 2.18 -6.44
C VAL A 24 -2.32 3.21 -6.40
N ILE A 25 -2.51 4.33 -7.11
CA ILE A 25 -1.61 5.48 -7.09
C ILE A 25 -2.25 6.76 -6.52
N ALA A 26 -3.44 6.68 -5.94
CA ALA A 26 -4.04 7.79 -5.19
C ALA A 26 -3.36 7.89 -3.81
N GLN A 27 -2.70 9.02 -3.52
CA GLN A 27 -1.93 9.22 -2.29
C GLN A 27 -2.79 9.06 -1.02
N GLU A 28 -3.99 9.63 -1.02
CA GLU A 28 -4.95 9.54 0.09
C GLU A 28 -5.75 8.22 0.12
N GLY A 29 -5.50 7.34 -0.85
CA GLY A 29 -6.24 6.11 -1.09
C GLY A 29 -7.32 6.24 -2.17
N LEU A 30 -7.57 5.14 -2.86
CA LEU A 30 -8.55 5.01 -3.91
C LEU A 30 -9.96 4.87 -3.32
N THR A 31 -10.83 5.82 -3.62
CA THR A 31 -12.24 5.79 -3.17
C THR A 31 -13.00 4.62 -3.79
N ILE A 32 -13.73 3.87 -2.96
CA ILE A 32 -14.60 2.75 -3.37
C ILE A 32 -16.07 3.13 -3.16
N ARG A 33 -16.92 2.73 -4.11
CA ARG A 33 -18.36 3.05 -4.14
C ARG A 33 -19.20 1.83 -4.49
N THR A 34 -20.49 1.87 -4.15
CA THR A 34 -21.47 0.82 -4.48
C THR A 34 -21.93 0.81 -5.95
N ALA A 35 -21.67 1.89 -6.69
CA ALA A 35 -22.01 2.06 -8.10
C ALA A 35 -21.14 3.21 -8.68
N PRO A 36 -21.04 3.37 -10.01
CA PRO A 36 -20.57 4.61 -10.61
C PRO A 36 -21.32 5.82 -10.02
N ASN A 37 -20.60 6.80 -9.46
CA ASN A 37 -21.17 7.93 -8.71
C ASN A 37 -22.06 7.57 -7.49
N GLY A 38 -22.13 6.29 -7.09
CA GLY A 38 -22.93 5.82 -5.96
C GLY A 38 -22.37 6.19 -4.59
N LYS A 39 -22.95 5.61 -3.53
CA LYS A 39 -22.51 5.88 -2.15
C LYS A 39 -21.06 5.42 -1.96
N ARG A 40 -20.24 6.28 -1.36
CA ARG A 40 -18.89 5.94 -0.91
C ARG A 40 -18.96 4.97 0.27
N VAL A 41 -18.13 3.94 0.23
CA VAL A 41 -18.10 2.88 1.26
C VAL A 41 -16.77 2.80 1.99
N GLY A 42 -15.71 3.36 1.41
CA GLY A 42 -14.37 3.27 1.98
C GLY A 42 -13.30 3.61 0.95
N LYS A 43 -12.07 3.16 1.24
CA LYS A 43 -10.91 3.37 0.38
C LYS A 43 -9.91 2.22 0.41
N ILE A 44 -9.21 2.01 -0.71
CA ILE A 44 -8.04 1.13 -0.80
C ILE A 44 -6.78 1.99 -0.71
N PRO A 45 -5.83 1.73 0.22
CA PRO A 45 -4.63 2.54 0.35
C PRO A 45 -3.73 2.54 -0.89
N TYR A 46 -2.86 3.56 -1.01
CA TYR A 46 -1.80 3.60 -2.02
C TYR A 46 -0.98 2.29 -2.03
N GLY A 47 -0.63 1.82 -3.22
CA GLY A 47 0.24 0.67 -3.43
C GLY A 47 -0.39 -0.70 -3.16
N TYR A 48 -1.70 -0.76 -2.85
CA TYR A 48 -2.44 -2.01 -2.76
C TYR A 48 -3.04 -2.43 -4.11
N PRO A 49 -3.17 -3.74 -4.35
CA PRO A 49 -3.58 -4.25 -5.64
C PRO A 49 -5.10 -4.18 -5.81
N VAL A 50 -5.54 -4.05 -7.05
CA VAL A 50 -6.95 -4.09 -7.46
C VAL A 50 -7.06 -4.87 -8.75
N LYS A 51 -8.04 -5.76 -8.84
CA LYS A 51 -8.39 -6.42 -10.10
C LYS A 51 -9.60 -5.74 -10.71
N ILE A 52 -9.53 -5.44 -12.00
CA ILE A 52 -10.66 -4.89 -12.76
C ILE A 52 -11.44 -6.06 -13.34
N LEU A 53 -12.72 -6.17 -12.96
CA LEU A 53 -13.64 -7.18 -13.48
C LEU A 53 -14.33 -6.69 -14.76
N GLU A 54 -14.70 -5.41 -14.78
CA GLU A 54 -15.45 -4.82 -15.89
C GLU A 54 -15.10 -3.33 -16.06
N LYS A 55 -14.96 -2.91 -17.31
CA LYS A 55 -14.75 -1.51 -17.67
C LYS A 55 -16.07 -0.86 -18.07
N GLY A 56 -16.46 0.17 -17.33
CA GLY A 56 -17.65 0.96 -17.59
C GLY A 56 -17.35 2.30 -18.28
N GLU A 57 -18.23 3.27 -18.04
CA GLU A 57 -18.24 4.57 -18.69
C GLU A 57 -16.94 5.36 -18.49
N ALA A 58 -16.56 6.13 -19.51
CA ALA A 58 -15.47 7.09 -19.39
C ALA A 58 -15.83 8.19 -18.38
N PHE A 59 -14.86 8.58 -17.57
CA PHE A 59 -15.02 9.58 -16.54
C PHE A 59 -13.76 10.45 -16.46
N SER A 60 -13.91 11.69 -16.02
CA SER A 60 -12.79 12.60 -15.81
C SER A 60 -13.06 13.50 -14.63
N ILE A 61 -12.03 13.76 -13.84
CA ILE A 61 -12.08 14.63 -12.67
C ILE A 61 -11.02 15.71 -12.78
N LYS A 62 -11.21 16.82 -12.07
CA LYS A 62 -10.14 17.79 -11.81
C LYS A 62 -9.48 17.45 -10.49
N ASP A 63 -8.20 17.13 -10.54
CA ASP A 63 -7.36 16.90 -9.36
C ASP A 63 -6.25 17.94 -9.37
N SER A 64 -6.21 18.79 -8.33
CA SER A 64 -5.22 19.87 -8.20
C SER A 64 -5.13 20.76 -9.45
N GLY A 65 -6.29 21.05 -10.06
CA GLY A 65 -6.42 21.86 -11.27
C GLY A 65 -6.12 21.12 -12.60
N LYS A 66 -5.60 19.89 -12.57
CA LYS A 66 -5.32 19.08 -13.76
C LYS A 66 -6.44 18.10 -14.04
N ALA A 67 -6.80 17.96 -15.31
CA ALA A 67 -7.74 16.92 -15.73
C ALA A 67 -7.09 15.55 -15.61
N LYS A 68 -7.78 14.61 -14.97
CA LYS A 68 -7.38 13.21 -14.86
C LYS A 68 -8.50 12.34 -15.42
N SER A 69 -8.21 11.61 -16.49
CA SER A 69 -9.17 10.81 -17.24
C SER A 69 -9.03 9.33 -16.92
N GLY A 70 -10.12 8.59 -17.08
CA GLY A 70 -10.20 7.15 -16.85
C GLY A 70 -11.61 6.64 -17.10
N ASN A 71 -11.98 5.57 -16.40
CA ASN A 71 -13.30 4.96 -16.47
C ASN A 71 -13.81 4.65 -15.07
N TRP A 72 -15.12 4.55 -14.93
CA TRP A 72 -15.70 3.74 -13.86
C TRP A 72 -15.39 2.28 -14.13
N VAL A 73 -14.93 1.55 -13.13
CA VAL A 73 -14.60 0.13 -13.24
C VAL A 73 -15.20 -0.64 -12.08
N LYS A 74 -15.75 -1.82 -12.38
CA LYS A 74 -16.13 -2.81 -11.38
C LYS A 74 -14.87 -3.57 -10.97
N ILE A 75 -14.70 -3.81 -9.67
CA ILE A 75 -13.45 -4.35 -9.13
C ILE A 75 -13.66 -5.57 -8.25
N ASP A 76 -12.65 -6.44 -8.23
CA ASP A 76 -12.45 -7.45 -7.21
C ASP A 76 -11.39 -6.96 -6.21
N ILE A 77 -11.77 -6.96 -4.94
CA ILE A 77 -10.97 -6.49 -3.81
C ILE A 77 -10.42 -7.62 -2.95
N SER A 78 -10.63 -8.89 -3.32
CA SER A 78 -10.22 -10.08 -2.57
C SER A 78 -8.71 -10.10 -2.26
N SER A 79 -7.89 -9.58 -3.17
CA SER A 79 -6.43 -9.46 -3.00
C SER A 79 -5.99 -8.15 -2.33
N SER A 80 -6.92 -7.24 -2.05
CA SER A 80 -6.63 -5.87 -1.61
C SER A 80 -6.76 -5.69 -0.09
N LYS A 81 -6.69 -4.43 0.35
CA LYS A 81 -7.06 -4.00 1.71
C LYS A 81 -8.07 -2.86 1.59
N LEU A 82 -9.34 -3.15 1.85
CA LEU A 82 -10.37 -2.12 1.94
C LEU A 82 -10.46 -1.61 3.38
N ILE A 83 -10.37 -0.29 3.54
CA ILE A 83 -10.70 0.40 4.79
C ILE A 83 -12.10 0.96 4.63
N LEU A 84 -13.06 0.43 5.39
CA LEU A 84 -14.44 0.91 5.39
C LEU A 84 -14.53 2.28 6.09
N ASP A 85 -15.37 3.15 5.55
CA ASP A 85 -15.72 4.40 6.23
C ASP A 85 -16.58 4.10 7.48
N GLU A 86 -16.58 5.02 8.44
CA GLU A 86 -17.36 4.88 9.68
C GLU A 86 -18.86 4.67 9.39
N GLY A 87 -19.47 3.71 10.09
CA GLY A 87 -20.88 3.37 9.92
C GLY A 87 -21.21 2.54 8.68
N VAL A 88 -20.21 2.14 7.87
CA VAL A 88 -20.41 1.20 6.75
C VAL A 88 -20.26 -0.23 7.25
N ASN A 89 -21.27 -1.06 6.97
CA ASN A 89 -21.30 -2.48 7.36
C ASN A 89 -20.55 -3.36 6.34
N GLU A 90 -19.80 -4.35 6.81
CA GLU A 90 -19.08 -5.34 5.99
C GLU A 90 -19.98 -6.12 5.02
N ALA A 91 -21.30 -6.18 5.23
CA ALA A 91 -22.25 -6.73 4.26
C ALA A 91 -22.13 -6.07 2.87
N VAL A 92 -21.62 -4.83 2.78
CA VAL A 92 -21.39 -4.15 1.50
C VAL A 92 -20.37 -4.87 0.61
N LEU A 93 -19.49 -5.70 1.20
CA LEU A 93 -18.46 -6.46 0.51
C LEU A 93 -19.04 -7.61 -0.34
N GLN A 94 -20.31 -7.95 -0.13
CA GLN A 94 -21.02 -8.95 -0.94
C GLN A 94 -21.59 -8.37 -2.24
N ASN A 95 -21.60 -7.04 -2.37
CA ASN A 95 -22.12 -6.33 -3.54
C ASN A 95 -21.00 -6.01 -4.53
N ASP A 96 -21.41 -5.63 -5.74
CA ASP A 96 -20.50 -5.06 -6.71
C ASP A 96 -19.91 -3.73 -6.19
N LEU A 97 -18.59 -3.61 -6.33
CA LEU A 97 -17.84 -2.43 -5.92
C LEU A 97 -17.21 -1.76 -7.13
N TYR A 98 -17.18 -0.43 -7.08
CA TYR A 98 -16.76 0.41 -8.19
C TYR A 98 -15.75 1.45 -7.75
N THR A 99 -14.87 1.81 -8.68
CA THR A 99 -13.88 2.87 -8.48
C THR A 99 -13.54 3.58 -9.79
N PHE A 100 -12.79 4.67 -9.70
CA PHE A 100 -12.30 5.43 -10.85
C PHE A 100 -10.89 4.98 -11.24
N SER A 101 -10.74 4.40 -12.43
CA SER A 101 -9.48 3.82 -12.90
C SER A 101 -8.37 4.82 -13.18
N GLY A 102 -8.65 6.13 -13.21
CA GLY A 102 -7.61 7.15 -13.42
C GLY A 102 -6.50 7.12 -12.37
N TYR A 103 -6.73 6.51 -11.20
CA TYR A 103 -5.74 6.31 -10.15
C TYR A 103 -5.21 4.87 -10.04
N LEU A 104 -5.31 4.11 -11.12
CA LEU A 104 -4.77 2.76 -11.23
C LEU A 104 -3.71 2.72 -12.33
N ILE A 105 -2.59 2.06 -12.05
CA ILE A 105 -1.61 1.66 -13.07
C ILE A 105 -1.39 0.16 -12.98
N THR A 106 -0.90 -0.48 -14.04
CA THR A 106 -0.59 -1.91 -14.01
C THR A 106 0.50 -2.21 -12.96
N GLN A 107 0.47 -3.40 -12.36
CA GLN A 107 1.50 -3.81 -11.39
C GLN A 107 2.91 -3.71 -11.99
N GLN A 108 3.08 -4.08 -13.26
CA GLN A 108 4.37 -3.95 -13.95
C GLN A 108 4.83 -2.49 -14.01
N ASN A 109 3.95 -1.55 -14.36
CA ASN A 109 4.31 -0.13 -14.41
C ASN A 109 4.64 0.42 -13.02
N PHE A 110 3.92 -0.04 -11.99
CA PHE A 110 4.20 0.34 -10.60
C PHE A 110 5.57 -0.17 -10.13
N ILE A 111 5.91 -1.43 -10.44
CA ILE A 111 7.23 -2.01 -10.16
C ILE A 111 8.32 -1.22 -10.89
N ASN A 112 8.19 -1.05 -12.21
CA ASN A 112 9.16 -0.35 -13.04
C ASN A 112 9.43 1.08 -12.53
N GLN A 113 8.39 1.79 -12.10
CA GLN A 113 8.53 3.15 -11.56
C GLN A 113 9.45 3.16 -10.33
N PHE A 114 9.27 2.22 -9.40
CA PHE A 114 10.06 2.19 -8.18
C PHE A 114 11.44 1.55 -8.37
N GLU A 115 11.58 0.56 -9.23
CA GLU A 115 12.90 0.03 -9.59
C GLU A 115 13.78 1.08 -10.26
N THR A 116 13.18 1.93 -11.12
CA THR A 116 13.88 3.07 -11.72
C THR A 116 14.38 4.06 -10.65
N GLU A 117 13.53 4.38 -9.66
CA GLU A 117 13.92 5.25 -8.55
C GLU A 117 15.01 4.63 -7.68
N ILE A 118 14.84 3.35 -7.31
CA ILE A 118 15.80 2.58 -6.49
C ILE A 118 17.17 2.52 -7.17
N ALA A 119 17.22 2.35 -8.50
CA ALA A 119 18.47 2.29 -9.26
C ALA A 119 19.29 3.58 -9.19
N THR A 120 18.69 4.72 -8.81
CA THR A 120 19.43 5.98 -8.58
C THR A 120 20.22 6.00 -7.28
N HIS A 121 20.03 4.99 -6.42
CA HIS A 121 20.64 4.90 -5.09
C HIS A 121 21.52 3.66 -4.95
N PRO A 122 22.87 3.80 -5.01
CA PRO A 122 23.80 2.66 -4.89
C PRO A 122 23.67 1.87 -3.57
N ALA A 123 23.11 2.48 -2.52
CA ALA A 123 22.84 1.82 -1.25
C ALA A 123 21.89 0.63 -1.37
N PHE A 124 21.13 0.53 -2.47
CA PHE A 124 20.16 -0.53 -2.70
C PHE A 124 20.67 -1.68 -3.60
N ASN A 125 21.93 -1.65 -4.06
CA ASN A 125 22.47 -2.64 -5.01
C ASN A 125 22.39 -4.10 -4.54
N GLU A 126 22.35 -4.34 -3.22
CA GLU A 126 22.26 -5.68 -2.62
C GLU A 126 20.84 -6.05 -2.14
N PHE A 127 19.84 -5.23 -2.49
CA PHE A 127 18.46 -5.40 -2.06
C PHE A 127 17.53 -5.54 -3.25
N TYR A 128 16.45 -6.29 -3.08
CA TYR A 128 15.41 -6.41 -4.09
C TYR A 128 14.06 -5.96 -3.56
N LEU A 129 13.26 -5.34 -4.43
CA LEU A 129 11.91 -4.90 -4.08
C LEU A 129 11.03 -6.12 -3.78
N ALA A 130 10.32 -6.08 -2.66
CA ALA A 130 9.56 -7.23 -2.17
C ALA A 130 8.17 -7.35 -2.85
N THR A 131 8.16 -7.59 -4.16
CA THR A 131 6.95 -7.52 -5.01
C THR A 131 5.89 -8.59 -4.72
N ALA A 132 6.22 -9.61 -3.91
CA ALA A 132 5.28 -10.64 -3.45
C ALA A 132 4.26 -10.12 -2.41
N TYR A 133 4.53 -9.00 -1.75
CA TYR A 133 3.58 -8.41 -0.80
C TYR A 133 2.48 -7.62 -1.51
N LYS A 134 1.30 -7.54 -0.89
CA LYS A 134 0.19 -6.70 -1.40
C LYS A 134 0.64 -5.26 -1.64
N CYS A 135 1.35 -4.68 -0.67
CA CYS A 135 1.96 -3.36 -0.78
C CYS A 135 3.44 -3.42 -0.43
N PHE A 136 4.29 -2.96 -1.34
CA PHE A 136 5.75 -2.99 -1.22
C PHE A 136 6.41 -1.62 -1.40
N ALA A 137 5.64 -0.59 -1.76
CA ALA A 137 6.12 0.78 -1.84
C ALA A 137 5.00 1.76 -1.49
N ILE A 138 5.29 2.75 -0.65
CA ILE A 138 4.37 3.86 -0.32
C ILE A 138 5.07 5.20 -0.49
N LYS A 139 4.26 6.25 -0.64
CA LYS A 139 4.68 7.65 -0.72
C LYS A 139 4.06 8.44 0.44
N GLY A 140 4.76 9.43 0.95
CA GLY A 140 4.27 10.33 2.01
C GLY A 140 5.31 11.39 2.35
N ASP A 141 4.94 12.41 3.10
CA ASP A 141 5.89 13.35 3.73
C ASP A 141 6.24 12.79 5.11
N PHE A 142 7.27 11.95 5.22
CA PHE A 142 7.59 11.23 6.47
C PHE A 142 8.52 12.04 7.39
N PHE A 143 9.08 13.16 6.91
CA PHE A 143 10.01 14.01 7.66
C PHE A 143 9.50 15.45 7.90
N GLY A 144 8.36 15.83 7.34
CA GLY A 144 7.67 17.09 7.58
C GLY A 144 8.26 18.30 6.87
N ASP A 145 8.94 18.09 5.75
CA ASP A 145 9.52 19.16 4.92
C ASP A 145 8.66 19.50 3.68
N GLY A 146 7.51 18.82 3.53
CA GLY A 146 6.58 19.00 2.42
C GLY A 146 7.05 18.37 1.11
N VAL A 147 8.15 17.61 1.12
CA VAL A 147 8.62 16.85 -0.04
C VAL A 147 8.10 15.40 0.07
N VAL A 148 7.77 14.81 -1.08
CA VAL A 148 7.31 13.42 -1.12
C VAL A 148 8.49 12.49 -0.98
N ASP A 149 8.48 11.71 0.08
CA ASP A 149 9.42 10.63 0.38
C ASP A 149 8.91 9.29 -0.14
N TYR A 150 9.82 8.33 -0.18
CA TYR A 150 9.51 6.95 -0.53
C TYR A 150 9.81 6.03 0.63
N LEU A 151 8.94 5.05 0.85
CA LEU A 151 9.25 3.89 1.66
C LEU A 151 9.11 2.63 0.83
N TYR A 152 10.18 1.84 0.81
CA TYR A 152 10.26 0.55 0.14
C TYR A 152 10.29 -0.58 1.15
N ARG A 153 9.55 -1.64 0.85
CA ARG A 153 9.79 -2.96 1.41
C ARG A 153 10.78 -3.67 0.52
N MET A 154 11.95 -3.99 1.08
CA MET A 154 13.00 -4.66 0.33
C MET A 154 13.46 -5.90 1.08
N ILE A 155 13.98 -6.88 0.35
CA ILE A 155 14.55 -8.07 0.95
C ILE A 155 16.08 -7.98 0.83
N ASP A 156 16.76 -8.33 1.91
CA ASP A 156 18.22 -8.36 1.97
C ASP A 156 18.81 -9.69 1.48
N THR A 157 20.14 -9.76 1.39
CA THR A 157 20.89 -10.94 0.94
C THR A 157 20.70 -12.19 1.80
N LYS A 158 20.13 -12.05 3.00
CA LYS A 158 19.80 -13.16 3.91
C LYS A 158 18.32 -13.55 3.84
N GLY A 159 17.54 -12.90 2.99
CA GLY A 159 16.11 -13.14 2.85
C GLY A 159 15.24 -12.41 3.88
N TYR A 160 15.79 -11.48 4.67
CA TYR A 160 15.00 -10.71 5.62
C TYR A 160 14.36 -9.49 4.97
N THR A 161 13.11 -9.23 5.32
CA THR A 161 12.37 -8.04 4.92
C THR A 161 12.82 -6.83 5.75
N ARG A 162 13.18 -5.76 5.05
CA ARG A 162 13.59 -4.45 5.55
C ARG A 162 12.60 -3.38 5.07
N LEU A 163 12.48 -2.31 5.84
CA LEU A 163 11.85 -1.08 5.35
C LEU A 163 12.95 -0.04 5.12
N TYR A 164 12.98 0.54 3.93
CA TYR A 164 13.89 1.63 3.60
C TYR A 164 13.09 2.88 3.29
N ILE A 165 13.33 3.95 4.04
CA ILE A 165 12.76 5.27 3.80
C ILE A 165 13.82 6.13 3.11
N VAL A 166 13.51 6.59 1.90
CA VAL A 166 14.27 7.62 1.18
C VAL A 166 13.66 8.97 1.50
N ASN A 167 14.34 9.74 2.34
CA ASN A 167 14.05 11.15 2.58
C ASN A 167 14.52 11.97 1.38
N ASN A 168 13.58 12.45 0.58
CA ASN A 168 13.88 13.26 -0.61
C ASN A 168 14.01 14.72 -0.20
N LEU A 169 15.23 15.24 -0.22
CA LEU A 169 15.49 16.64 0.09
C LEU A 169 15.53 17.45 -1.21
N LYS A 170 15.41 18.78 -1.09
CA LYS A 170 15.62 19.70 -2.23
C LYS A 170 16.97 19.51 -2.92
N LYS A 171 17.96 18.96 -2.22
CA LYS A 171 19.28 18.63 -2.76
C LYS A 171 19.78 17.30 -2.19
N GLY A 172 19.67 16.25 -3.00
CA GLY A 172 20.06 14.88 -2.63
C GLY A 172 19.00 14.16 -1.79
N SER A 173 19.33 12.96 -1.32
CA SER A 173 18.44 12.16 -0.48
C SER A 173 19.20 11.55 0.69
N GLN A 174 18.50 11.27 1.77
CA GLN A 174 19.01 10.49 2.89
C GLN A 174 18.24 9.17 3.00
N ILE A 175 18.91 8.07 3.28
CA ILE A 175 18.30 6.75 3.34
C ILE A 175 18.33 6.25 4.78
N TYR A 176 17.17 5.80 5.26
CA TYR A 176 16.98 5.26 6.60
C TYR A 176 16.48 3.82 6.48
N GLY A 177 17.18 2.88 7.10
CA GLY A 177 16.78 1.48 7.16
C GLY A 177 16.15 1.12 8.51
N LEU A 178 15.05 0.37 8.46
CA LEU A 178 14.47 -0.34 9.59
C LEU A 178 14.59 -1.85 9.33
N GLY A 179 14.93 -2.57 10.38
CA GLY A 179 15.21 -3.99 10.36
C GLY A 179 16.66 -4.31 10.72
N GLY A 180 16.83 -5.44 11.42
CA GLY A 180 18.12 -6.08 11.62
C GLY A 180 18.73 -5.69 12.97
N GLU A 181 20.02 -5.91 13.13
CA GLU A 181 20.67 -5.73 14.45
C GLU A 181 20.70 -4.27 14.91
N LYS A 182 20.59 -3.31 13.99
CA LYS A 182 20.57 -1.86 14.30
C LYS A 182 19.16 -1.26 14.36
N ASP A 183 18.13 -2.09 14.25
CA ASP A 183 16.75 -1.60 14.31
C ASP A 183 16.43 -1.00 15.69
N PRO A 184 15.89 0.23 15.76
CA PRO A 184 15.61 0.91 17.03
C PRO A 184 14.53 0.21 17.87
N PHE A 185 13.69 -0.63 17.24
CA PHE A 185 12.62 -1.39 17.88
C PHE A 185 13.00 -2.86 18.08
N LYS A 186 14.24 -3.24 17.77
CA LYS A 186 14.76 -4.61 17.85
C LYS A 186 14.03 -5.59 16.94
N ILE A 187 13.41 -5.11 15.85
CA ILE A 187 12.73 -5.94 14.87
C ILE A 187 13.75 -6.44 13.85
N LYS A 188 14.00 -7.76 13.85
CA LYS A 188 14.93 -8.38 12.89
C LYS A 188 14.34 -8.59 11.51
N ASN A 189 13.02 -8.69 11.35
CA ASN A 189 12.37 -8.95 10.08
C ASN A 189 11.01 -8.26 10.03
N TYR A 190 10.82 -7.36 9.07
CA TYR A 190 9.55 -6.63 8.86
C TYR A 190 8.60 -7.39 7.93
N ASP A 191 8.51 -8.70 8.08
CA ASP A 191 7.57 -9.56 7.36
C ASP A 191 6.12 -9.35 7.85
N PHE A 192 5.60 -8.14 7.61
CA PHE A 192 4.33 -7.66 8.11
C PHE A 192 3.35 -7.58 6.95
N GLY A 193 2.20 -8.25 7.01
CA GLY A 193 1.25 -8.28 5.90
C GLY A 193 0.72 -6.91 5.47
N THR A 194 0.60 -5.96 6.42
CA THR A 194 0.14 -4.58 6.15
C THR A 194 1.29 -3.59 6.11
N LEU A 195 1.23 -2.66 5.15
CA LEU A 195 2.05 -1.46 5.05
C LEU A 195 1.20 -0.33 4.46
N MET A 196 1.07 0.80 5.15
CA MET A 196 0.36 1.96 4.62
C MET A 196 0.90 3.28 5.17
N MET A 197 0.71 4.36 4.42
CA MET A 197 0.90 5.72 4.91
C MET A 197 -0.32 6.13 5.74
N ILE A 198 -0.06 6.84 6.84
CA ILE A 198 -1.09 7.43 7.70
C ILE A 198 -0.98 8.95 7.58
N PRO A 199 -2.03 9.64 7.11
CA PRO A 199 -1.97 11.07 6.87
C PRO A 199 -1.68 11.85 8.15
N LYS A 200 -0.94 12.95 8.00
CA LYS A 200 -0.80 13.97 9.05
C LYS A 200 -2.15 14.40 9.63
N GLY A 201 -2.14 14.83 10.89
CA GLY A 201 -3.35 15.17 11.65
C GLY A 201 -4.14 13.96 12.17
N THR A 202 -3.82 12.73 11.74
CA THR A 202 -4.46 11.52 12.30
C THR A 202 -4.02 11.30 13.76
N PRO A 203 -4.94 11.11 14.72
CA PRO A 203 -4.59 10.75 16.09
C PRO A 203 -3.95 9.36 16.15
N LEU A 204 -2.70 9.29 16.60
CA LEU A 204 -1.93 8.05 16.77
C LEU A 204 -1.82 7.72 18.26
N TYR A 205 -2.02 6.47 18.64
CA TYR A 205 -1.93 6.03 20.02
C TYR A 205 -1.59 4.54 20.11
N SER A 206 -1.06 4.09 21.24
CA SER A 206 -0.92 2.65 21.52
C SER A 206 -2.25 2.07 21.99
N ASN A 207 -2.84 1.16 21.23
CA ASN A 207 -4.11 0.50 21.59
C ASN A 207 -3.94 -0.57 22.69
N TYR A 208 -2.70 -0.79 23.14
CA TYR A 208 -2.36 -1.78 24.15
C TYR A 208 -1.35 -1.20 25.14
N LYS A 209 -1.61 -1.38 26.44
CA LYS A 209 -0.71 -0.95 27.52
C LYS A 209 -0.94 -1.83 28.75
N ASP A 210 0.13 -2.27 29.38
CA ASP A 210 0.10 -3.03 30.65
C ASP A 210 -0.86 -4.23 30.62
N GLY A 211 -0.91 -4.96 29.52
CA GLY A 211 -1.79 -6.13 29.37
C GLY A 211 -3.20 -5.83 28.84
N ILE A 212 -3.58 -4.55 28.73
CA ILE A 212 -4.96 -4.11 28.50
C ILE A 212 -5.12 -3.49 27.11
N LYS A 213 -6.14 -3.94 26.37
CA LYS A 213 -6.60 -3.30 25.13
C LYS A 213 -7.42 -2.05 25.44
N ARG A 214 -7.16 -0.98 24.69
CA ARG A 214 -7.76 0.34 24.86
C ARG A 214 -8.18 0.88 23.50
N ASN A 215 -9.33 1.56 23.46
CA ASN A 215 -9.73 2.40 22.34
C ASN A 215 -9.28 3.84 22.56
N LEU A 216 -9.42 4.69 21.55
CA LEU A 216 -9.05 6.11 21.63
C LEU A 216 -9.69 6.82 22.84
N ASN A 217 -10.97 6.53 23.14
CA ASN A 217 -11.68 7.13 24.27
C ASN A 217 -11.11 6.73 25.64
N GLY A 218 -10.41 5.59 25.73
CA GLY A 218 -9.74 5.11 26.93
C GLY A 218 -8.26 5.50 27.03
N VAL A 219 -7.77 6.37 26.14
CA VAL A 219 -6.38 6.84 26.11
C VAL A 219 -6.33 8.30 26.53
N SER A 220 -5.40 8.62 27.44
CA SER A 220 -5.22 10.00 27.90
C SER A 220 -4.71 10.89 26.76
N LYS A 221 -5.15 12.16 26.71
CA LYS A 221 -4.76 13.11 25.65
C LYS A 221 -3.24 13.27 25.49
N ASN A 222 -2.47 13.13 26.58
CA ASN A 222 -1.01 13.21 26.55
C ASN A 222 -0.32 11.98 25.94
N GLU A 223 -1.04 10.86 25.79
CA GLU A 223 -0.56 9.64 25.12
C GLU A 223 -0.89 9.62 23.62
N ILE A 224 -1.72 10.56 23.16
CA ILE A 224 -2.11 10.70 21.76
C ILE A 224 -1.08 11.58 21.06
N VAL A 225 -0.54 11.07 19.95
CA VAL A 225 0.39 11.79 19.08
C VAL A 225 -0.36 12.25 17.84
N THR A 226 -0.27 13.53 17.53
CA THR A 226 -0.76 14.10 16.26
C THR A 226 0.43 14.74 15.57
N LEU A 227 0.67 14.38 14.31
CA LEU A 227 1.83 14.81 13.54
C LEU A 227 1.41 15.82 12.47
N GLU A 228 2.29 16.78 12.16
CA GLU A 228 2.14 17.71 11.03
C GLU A 228 2.64 17.11 9.69
N TYR A 229 3.01 15.84 9.72
CA TYR A 229 3.58 15.04 8.64
C TYR A 229 3.07 13.60 8.72
N ASP A 230 3.30 12.83 7.68
CA ASP A 230 2.73 11.48 7.53
C ASP A 230 3.48 10.48 8.41
N ALA A 231 2.74 9.50 8.94
CA ALA A 231 3.29 8.35 9.63
C ALA A 231 3.24 7.10 8.75
N ILE A 232 3.93 6.06 9.19
CA ILE A 232 3.93 4.74 8.57
C ILE A 232 3.14 3.81 9.48
N TYR A 233 2.32 2.94 8.91
CA TYR A 233 1.67 1.86 9.64
C TYR A 233 2.07 0.51 9.10
N VAL A 234 2.47 -0.38 9.99
CA VAL A 234 2.76 -1.78 9.69
C VAL A 234 1.99 -2.69 10.62
N HIS A 235 1.54 -3.84 10.13
CA HIS A 235 0.87 -4.82 10.98
C HIS A 235 0.98 -6.24 10.43
N GLN A 236 1.26 -7.21 11.30
CA GLN A 236 1.20 -8.63 10.99
C GLN A 236 -0.25 -9.12 11.06
N GLU A 237 -0.77 -9.71 9.97
CA GLU A 237 -2.16 -10.18 9.92
C GLU A 237 -2.44 -11.28 10.97
N ASN A 238 -1.45 -12.13 11.29
CA ASN A 238 -1.64 -13.31 12.14
C ASN A 238 -1.18 -13.14 13.61
N ALA A 239 -0.23 -12.24 13.89
CA ALA A 239 0.39 -12.14 15.22
C ALA A 239 -0.21 -11.04 16.11
N LYS A 240 -1.17 -10.26 15.60
CA LYS A 240 -1.68 -9.04 16.28
C LYS A 240 -0.52 -8.17 16.78
N GLU A 241 0.48 -7.96 15.92
CA GLU A 241 1.63 -7.14 16.23
C GLU A 241 1.85 -6.18 15.09
N GLY A 242 1.87 -4.89 15.42
CA GLY A 242 1.96 -3.81 14.47
C GLY A 242 2.13 -2.49 15.19
N GLY A 243 2.08 -1.40 14.44
CA GLY A 243 2.20 -0.10 15.04
C GLY A 243 2.31 1.02 14.04
N TYR A 244 2.16 2.22 14.59
CA TYR A 244 2.53 3.44 13.92
C TYR A 244 4.02 3.69 14.13
N ILE A 245 4.75 3.85 13.03
CA ILE A 245 6.15 4.26 13.00
C ILE A 245 6.19 5.72 12.54
N TYR A 246 6.92 6.55 13.27
CA TYR A 246 7.16 7.93 12.87
C TYR A 246 8.50 8.40 13.43
N ARG A 247 9.07 9.44 12.82
CA ARG A 247 10.29 10.06 13.31
C ARG A 247 9.96 11.35 14.05
N LYS A 248 10.53 11.58 15.23
CA LYS A 248 10.37 12.82 16.01
C LYS A 248 11.67 13.10 16.75
N ASP A 249 12.10 14.36 16.77
CA ASP A 249 13.34 14.80 17.44
C ASP A 249 14.57 13.96 17.02
N GLY A 250 14.65 13.66 15.72
CA GLY A 250 15.71 12.86 15.11
C GLY A 250 15.63 11.35 15.35
N LYS A 251 14.68 10.86 16.17
CA LYS A 251 14.54 9.45 16.58
C LYS A 251 13.31 8.79 16.00
N TRP A 252 13.40 7.49 15.73
CA TRP A 252 12.27 6.65 15.36
C TRP A 252 11.46 6.27 16.59
N ASN A 253 10.13 6.35 16.48
CA ASN A 253 9.17 6.03 17.53
C ASN A 253 8.19 4.98 17.02
N TRP A 254 7.69 4.15 17.93
CA TRP A 254 6.74 3.08 17.66
C TRP A 254 5.56 3.15 18.63
N LEU A 255 4.34 3.26 18.11
CA LEU A 255 3.10 3.15 18.89
C LEU A 255 2.43 1.82 18.57
N ASN A 256 2.50 0.89 19.53
CA ASN A 256 2.12 -0.50 19.32
C ASN A 256 0.62 -0.68 19.09
N GLN A 257 0.27 -1.47 18.07
CA GLN A 257 -1.08 -1.99 17.84
C GLN A 257 -1.10 -3.50 18.06
N LYS A 258 -1.87 -3.95 19.06
CA LYS A 258 -2.11 -5.36 19.42
C LYS A 258 -3.59 -5.76 19.49
#